data_AF-A0A3N5Q6W7-F1
#
_entry.id   AF-A0A3N5Q6W7-F1
#
_cell.length_a   1.000
_cell.length_b   1.000
_cell.length_c   1.000
_cell.angle_alpha   90.00
_cell.angle_beta   90.00
_cell.angle_gamma   90.00
#
_symmetry.space_group_name_H-M   'P 1'
#
loop_
_entity.id
_entity.type
_entity.pdbx_description
1 polymer ?
#
loop_
_entity_poly.entity_id
_entity_poly.type
_entity_poly.pdbx_seq_one_letter_code
_entity_poly.pdbx_strand_id
1 'polypeptide(L)' 'LHAGEMFVVPKGVEHITRAREECHVLIIEPRGVVNTGDAGGELTAPNDVWI' A
#
# COMPACT_ATOMS: atom_id res chain seq x y z
N LEU A 1 9.58 3.32 10.47
CA LEU A 1 10.56 2.69 9.58
C LEU A 1 11.45 3.77 9.02
N HIS A 2 12.73 3.43 8.82
CA HIS A 2 13.71 4.21 8.09
C HIS A 2 13.92 3.62 6.69
N ALA A 3 14.64 4.35 5.83
CA ALA A 3 14.95 3.89 4.48
C ALA A 3 15.67 2.53 4.53
N GLY A 4 15.20 1.59 3.70
CA GLY A 4 15.74 0.22 3.62
C GLY A 4 15.17 -0.77 4.64
N GLU A 5 14.34 -0.32 5.59
CA GLU A 5 13.65 -1.23 6.52
C GLU A 5 12.36 -1.81 5.93
N MET A 6 12.03 -3.03 6.34
CA MET A 6 10.80 -3.73 5.96
C MET A 6 9.95 -4.01 7.21
N PHE A 7 8.63 -3.86 7.07
CA PHE A 7 7.67 -4.26 8.08
C PHE A 7 6.62 -5.20 7.49
N VAL A 8 6.33 -6.29 8.19
CA VAL A 8 5.26 -7.22 7.82
C VAL A 8 4.02 -6.86 8.62
N VAL A 9 2.95 -6.48 7.93
CA VAL A 9 1.64 -6.29 8.56
C VAL A 9 1.08 -7.67 8.93
N PRO A 10 0.81 -7.96 10.22
CA PRO A 10 0.24 -9.25 10.60
C PRO A 10 -1.15 -9.45 10.01
N LYS A 11 -1.50 -10.71 9.71
CA LYS A 11 -2.81 -11.04 9.14
C LYS A 11 -3.93 -10.57 10.06
N GLY A 12 -4.92 -9.88 9.48
CA GLY A 12 -6.12 -9.42 10.18
C GLY A 12 -5.93 -8.13 10.99
N VAL A 13 -4.75 -7.51 10.93
CA VAL A 13 -4.49 -6.21 11.55
C VAL A 13 -4.78 -5.10 10.55
N GLU A 14 -5.65 -4.17 10.94
CA GLU A 14 -5.86 -2.93 10.20
C GLU A 14 -4.60 -2.08 10.25
N HIS A 15 -4.19 -1.53 9.11
CA HIS A 15 -2.99 -0.71 8.99
C HIS A 15 -3.27 0.55 8.16
N ILE A 16 -2.52 1.61 8.45
CA ILE A 16 -2.54 2.86 7.69
C ILE A 16 -1.09 3.30 7.44
N THR A 17 -0.74 3.49 6.18
CA THR A 17 0.56 4.03 5.79
C THR A 17 0.53 5.55 5.92
N ARG A 18 1.37 6.10 6.80
CA ARG A 18 1.50 7.56 7.01
C ARG A 18 2.95 7.94 7.29
N ALA A 19 3.35 9.11 6.81
CA ALA A 19 4.67 9.69 7.06
C ALA A 19 4.53 11.16 7.46
N ARG A 20 5.47 11.65 8.27
CA ARG A 20 5.51 13.06 8.69
C ARG A 20 6.03 13.97 7.56
N GLU A 21 6.93 13.44 6.75
CA GLU A 21 7.58 14.10 5.62
C GLU A 21 7.38 13.25 4.37
N GLU A 22 7.51 13.84 3.20
CA GLU A 22 7.40 13.11 1.93
C GLU A 22 8.46 12.01 1.85
N CYS A 23 8.04 10.82 1.43
CA CYS A 23 8.92 9.67 1.29
C CYS A 23 8.41 8.70 0.22
N HIS A 24 9.32 7.89 -0.32
CA HIS A 24 8.97 6.78 -1.20
C HIS A 24 8.85 5.49 -0.41
N VAL A 25 7.79 4.74 -0.68
CA VAL A 25 7.54 3.42 -0.05
C VAL A 25 7.22 2.41 -1.13
N LEU A 26 7.56 1.15 -0.85
CA LEU A 26 7.11 0.01 -1.64
C LEU A 26 6.09 -0.76 -0.80
N ILE A 27 4.91 -0.98 -1.36
CA ILE A 27 3.86 -1.82 -0.77
C ILE A 27 3.80 -3.10 -1.60
N ILE A 28 3.88 -4.24 -0.93
CA ILE A 28 3.74 -5.56 -1.55
C ILE A 28 2.44 -6.15 -1.01
N GLU A 29 1.49 -6.37 -1.92
CA GLU A 29 0.17 -6.90 -1.59
C GLU A 29 -0.18 -8.12 -2.45
N PRO A 30 -1.09 -8.99 -1.99
CA PRO A 30 -1.61 -10.07 -2.82
C PRO A 30 -2.20 -9.54 -4.13
N ARG A 31 -2.01 -10.29 -5.21
CA ARG A 31 -2.61 -9.96 -6.51
C ARG A 31 -4.13 -9.78 -6.38
N GLY A 32 -4.65 -8.72 -6.99
CA GLY A 32 -6.09 -8.46 -7.07
C GLY A 32 -6.66 -7.64 -5.90
N VAL A 33 -5.83 -7.24 -4.92
CA VAL A 33 -6.22 -6.27 -3.91
C VAL A 33 -6.31 -4.88 -4.55
N VAL A 34 -7.46 -4.22 -4.41
CA VAL A 34 -7.67 -2.85 -4.90
C VAL A 34 -7.19 -1.87 -3.82
N ASN A 35 -6.27 -0.98 -4.17
CA ASN A 35 -5.63 -0.05 -3.22
C ASN A 35 -6.61 0.88 -2.50
N THR A 36 -7.76 1.18 -3.11
CA THR A 36 -8.81 2.03 -2.53
C THR A 36 -9.92 1.23 -1.83
N GLY A 37 -9.87 -0.10 -1.86
CA GLY A 37 -11.02 -0.94 -1.51
C GLY A 37 -12.28 -0.49 -2.25
N ASP A 38 -13.38 -0.29 -1.51
CA ASP A 38 -14.67 0.12 -2.07
C ASP A 38 -14.80 1.64 -2.33
N ALA A 39 -13.80 2.45 -1.95
CA ALA A 39 -13.89 3.91 -2.06
C ALA A 39 -13.83 4.43 -3.51
N GLY A 40 -13.12 3.72 -4.39
CA GLY A 40 -12.94 4.13 -5.80
C GLY A 40 -12.24 5.48 -5.99
N GLY A 41 -12.42 6.07 -7.18
CA GLY A 41 -11.95 7.42 -7.54
C GLY A 41 -10.67 7.44 -8.38
N GLU A 42 -10.19 8.65 -8.71
CA GLU A 42 -9.05 8.91 -9.62
C GLU A 42 -7.73 8.29 -9.15
N LEU A 43 -7.60 7.99 -7.85
CA LEU A 43 -6.43 7.36 -7.25
C LEU A 43 -6.55 5.82 -7.17
N THR A 44 -7.64 5.25 -7.70
CA THR A 44 -7.79 3.79 -7.83
C THR A 44 -6.87 3.29 -8.93
N ALA A 45 -5.92 2.45 -8.57
CA ALA A 45 -5.05 1.85 -9.54
C ALA A 45 -5.76 0.67 -10.24
N PRO A 46 -5.61 0.51 -11.56
CA PRO A 46 -6.02 -0.71 -12.22
C PRO A 46 -5.20 -1.90 -11.71
N ASN A 47 -5.89 -2.98 -11.33
CA ASN A 47 -5.24 -4.23 -10.96
C ASN A 47 -4.42 -4.78 -12.13
N ASP A 48 -3.31 -5.45 -11.80
CA ASP A 48 -2.44 -6.16 -12.75
C ASP A 48 -1.69 -5.27 -13.77
N VAL A 49 -1.55 -3.98 -13.49
CA VAL A 49 -0.61 -3.10 -14.19
C VAL A 49 0.75 -3.18 -13.50
N TRP A 50 1.66 -3.94 -14.11
CA TRP A 50 3.04 -4.09 -13.64
C TRP A 50 3.89 -2.95 -14.22
N ILE A 51 4.66 -2.28 -13.35
CA ILE A 51 5.74 -1.35 -13.72
C ILE A 51 7.04 -2.12 -13.78
#